data_AF-A0A970DSD1-F1
#
_entry.id   AF-A0A970DSD1-F1
#
_cell.length_a   1.000
_cell.length_b   1.000
_cell.length_c   1.000
_cell.angle_alpha   90.00
_cell.angle_beta   90.00
_cell.angle_gamma   90.00
#
_symmetry.space_group_name_H-M   'P 1'
#
loop_
_entity.id
_entity.type
_entity.pdbx_description
1 polymer ?
#
loop_
_entity_poly.entity_id
_entity_poly.type
_entity_poly.pdbx_seq_one_letter_code
_entity_poly.pdbx_strand_id
1 'polypeptide(L)'
;MEKDKGKDMKKWLGIIIQVVVGMIIGFFGSLYAAEKLSAKWGRLGIIWFILFVYIGTFIQINIHEFGHYIFGKILGYKLMSYRIGIFTWNYENGKMKFSIIKNNGYGGLCAMLPPQQGLEGYKELLFYAGGILLNILTGLLFIGLSFLLGISAIISSFFFILGIVGLFLGILNLISFFTENHPTDGKIIWSKILKKPFAEEMMAMNKMMSQLSAGIRPRDLNIDSSLDIDKAEMFHRVVNLYKYYKALDSNNLEDMEHNARILEENIEAFPAYSLPGLYYELCFLACISGDEEKAKKYYEKAGKILERDKDVNGLRVKAYFEYYINKDHKAASTHCDNALAVANKFPIRGQALMEEDLVKALKEKIES
;
A
#
# COMPACT_ATOMS: atom_id res chain seq x y z
N MET A 1 21.08 16.46 17.38
CA MET A 1 22.02 15.32 17.45
C MET A 1 21.58 14.18 18.39
N GLU A 2 20.98 14.42 19.57
CA GLU A 2 20.54 13.33 20.47
C GLU A 2 19.26 12.59 20.03
N LYS A 3 18.30 13.28 19.39
CA LYS A 3 17.06 12.65 18.89
C LYS A 3 17.29 11.64 17.76
N ASP A 4 18.35 11.81 16.97
CA ASP A 4 18.68 10.93 15.83
C ASP A 4 19.29 9.60 16.29
N LYS A 5 20.18 9.64 17.28
CA LYS A 5 20.80 8.44 17.87
C LYS A 5 19.76 7.46 18.43
N GLY A 6 18.67 7.97 18.99
CA GLY A 6 17.57 7.13 19.51
C GLY A 6 16.71 6.48 18.44
N LYS A 7 16.64 7.05 17.22
CA LYS A 7 15.89 6.49 16.08
C LYS A 7 16.71 5.39 15.41
N ASP A 8 18.01 5.61 15.22
CA ASP A 8 18.94 4.62 14.70
C ASP A 8 19.09 3.41 15.63
N MET A 9 19.22 3.63 16.94
CA MET A 9 19.30 2.54 17.91
C MET A 9 18.06 1.63 17.90
N LYS A 10 16.86 2.19 17.70
CA LYS A 10 15.61 1.41 17.58
C LYS A 10 15.53 0.63 16.26
N LYS A 11 16.04 1.21 15.17
CA LYS A 11 16.15 0.54 13.86
C LYS A 11 17.12 -0.65 13.94
N TRP A 12 18.31 -0.45 14.51
CA TRP A 12 19.30 -1.51 14.72
C TRP A 12 18.81 -2.59 15.67
N LEU A 13 18.10 -2.22 16.75
CA LEU A 13 17.48 -3.18 17.65
C LEU A 13 16.46 -4.07 16.92
N GLY A 14 15.64 -3.51 16.03
CA GLY A 14 14.70 -4.28 15.21
C GLY A 14 15.40 -5.28 14.28
N ILE A 15 16.51 -4.86 13.64
CA ILE A 15 17.32 -5.73 12.78
C ILE A 15 17.98 -6.84 13.61
N ILE A 16 18.55 -6.52 14.77
CA ILE A 16 19.19 -7.49 15.66
C ILE A 16 18.15 -8.52 16.14
N ILE A 17 16.95 -8.08 16.53
CA ILE A 17 15.88 -9.00 16.94
C ILE A 17 15.48 -9.91 15.78
N GLN A 18 15.33 -9.39 14.56
CA GLN A 18 15.05 -10.21 13.37
C GLN A 18 16.13 -11.27 13.11
N VAL A 19 17.39 -10.88 13.20
CA VAL A 19 18.53 -11.78 12.99
C VAL A 19 18.59 -12.82 14.10
N VAL A 20 18.43 -12.44 15.36
CA VAL A 20 18.45 -13.36 16.52
C VAL A 20 17.29 -14.34 16.46
N VAL A 21 16.07 -13.87 16.20
CA VAL A 21 14.90 -14.76 16.10
C VAL A 21 15.02 -15.67 14.86
N GLY A 22 15.50 -15.14 13.73
CA GLY A 22 15.81 -15.92 12.53
C GLY A 22 16.87 -16.99 12.78
N MET A 23 17.92 -16.68 13.56
CA MET A 23 18.94 -17.64 13.97
C MET A 23 18.38 -18.70 14.92
N ILE A 24 17.53 -18.33 15.89
CA ILE A 24 16.90 -19.27 16.82
C ILE A 24 16.01 -20.24 16.03
N ILE A 25 15.17 -19.73 15.13
CA ILE A 25 14.31 -20.57 14.29
C ILE A 25 15.13 -21.43 13.34
N GLY A 26 16.17 -20.85 12.72
CA GLY A 26 17.09 -21.59 11.85
C GLY A 26 17.80 -22.70 12.63
N PHE A 27 18.23 -22.44 13.86
CA PHE A 27 18.92 -23.39 14.73
C PHE A 27 17.98 -24.51 15.20
N PHE A 28 16.85 -24.20 15.85
CA PHE A 28 15.92 -25.23 16.32
C PHE A 28 15.23 -25.96 15.16
N GLY A 29 14.89 -25.25 14.09
CA GLY A 29 14.35 -25.85 12.86
C GLY A 29 15.36 -26.76 12.17
N SER A 30 16.65 -26.39 12.14
CA SER A 30 17.72 -27.22 11.57
C SER A 30 18.10 -28.39 12.46
N LEU A 31 18.04 -28.28 13.79
CA LEU A 31 18.22 -29.42 14.69
C LEU A 31 17.09 -30.44 14.51
N TYR A 32 15.84 -30.00 14.49
CA TYR A 32 14.68 -30.87 14.21
C TYR A 32 14.76 -31.50 12.80
N ALA A 33 15.14 -30.71 11.79
CA ALA A 33 15.34 -31.21 10.44
C ALA A 33 16.58 -32.11 10.33
N ALA A 34 17.65 -31.88 11.08
CA ALA A 34 18.82 -32.74 11.08
C ALA A 34 18.45 -34.13 11.61
N GLU A 35 17.71 -34.20 12.71
CA GLU A 35 17.26 -35.47 13.30
C GLU A 35 16.24 -36.21 12.42
N LYS A 36 15.31 -35.53 11.74
CA LYS A 36 14.28 -36.19 10.92
C LYS A 36 14.54 -36.25 9.41
N LEU A 37 15.05 -35.18 8.81
CA LEU A 37 15.34 -35.07 7.38
C LEU A 37 16.77 -35.50 7.05
N SER A 38 17.80 -35.02 7.76
CA SER A 38 19.19 -35.35 7.42
C SER A 38 19.55 -36.79 7.77
N ALA A 39 18.99 -37.32 8.86
CA ALA A 39 19.14 -38.74 9.23
C ALA A 39 18.59 -39.69 8.14
N LYS A 40 17.59 -39.24 7.36
CA LYS A 40 16.94 -40.05 6.33
C LYS A 40 17.43 -39.73 4.91
N TRP A 41 17.86 -38.50 4.63
CA TRP A 41 18.15 -38.00 3.27
C TRP A 41 19.52 -37.32 3.12
N GLY A 42 20.37 -37.31 4.16
CA GLY A 42 21.70 -36.70 4.12
C GLY A 42 21.68 -35.23 3.71
N ARG A 43 22.59 -34.83 2.81
CA ARG A 43 22.73 -33.44 2.32
C ARG A 43 21.48 -32.93 1.59
N LEU A 44 20.64 -33.81 1.03
CA LEU A 44 19.37 -33.41 0.40
C LEU A 44 18.37 -32.85 1.43
N GLY A 45 18.50 -33.22 2.71
CA GLY A 45 17.66 -32.67 3.78
C GLY A 45 17.80 -31.15 3.94
N ILE A 46 18.98 -30.60 3.70
CA ILE A 46 19.24 -29.14 3.74
C ILE A 46 18.53 -28.44 2.59
N ILE A 47 18.55 -29.03 1.39
CA ILE A 47 17.86 -28.49 0.21
C ILE A 47 16.34 -28.45 0.47
N TRP A 48 15.77 -29.55 1.00
CA TRP A 48 14.37 -29.61 1.38
C TRP A 48 14.00 -28.58 2.45
N PHE A 49 14.84 -28.40 3.47
CA PHE A 49 14.62 -27.39 4.50
C PHE A 49 14.54 -25.97 3.92
N ILE A 50 15.53 -25.58 3.11
CA ILE A 50 15.55 -24.25 2.45
C ILE A 50 14.30 -24.07 1.58
N LEU A 51 13.94 -25.10 0.80
CA LEU A 51 12.75 -25.07 -0.03
C LEU A 51 11.46 -24.90 0.80
N PHE A 52 11.33 -25.62 1.91
CA PHE A 52 10.18 -25.53 2.80
C PHE A 52 10.10 -24.18 3.50
N VAL A 53 11.23 -23.59 3.91
CA VAL A 53 11.25 -22.22 4.46
C VAL A 53 10.81 -21.21 3.40
N TYR A 54 11.29 -21.33 2.16
CA TYR A 54 10.92 -20.42 1.07
C TYR A 54 9.41 -20.51 0.74
N ILE A 55 8.90 -21.73 0.51
CA ILE A 55 7.48 -21.97 0.23
C ILE A 55 6.63 -21.57 1.43
N GLY A 56 7.05 -21.93 2.64
CA GLY A 56 6.34 -21.61 3.88
C GLY A 56 6.24 -20.11 4.13
N THR A 57 7.31 -19.36 3.86
CA THR A 57 7.33 -17.90 3.94
C THR A 57 6.34 -17.30 2.95
N PHE A 58 6.35 -17.77 1.70
CA PHE A 58 5.40 -17.31 0.69
C PHE A 58 3.95 -17.57 1.12
N ILE A 59 3.63 -18.77 1.59
CA ILE A 59 2.27 -19.12 2.06
C ILE A 59 1.85 -18.25 3.25
N GLN A 60 2.72 -18.12 4.26
CA GLN A 60 2.39 -17.39 5.49
C GLN A 60 2.28 -15.88 5.29
N ILE A 61 3.01 -15.28 4.34
CA ILE A 61 2.78 -13.89 3.93
C ILE A 61 1.37 -13.74 3.36
N ASN A 62 0.93 -14.67 2.50
CA ASN A 62 -0.40 -14.58 1.90
C ASN A 62 -1.52 -14.85 2.91
N ILE A 63 -1.29 -15.71 3.91
CA ILE A 63 -2.20 -15.89 5.06
C ILE A 63 -2.30 -14.59 5.88
N HIS A 64 -1.19 -13.89 6.10
CA HIS A 64 -1.15 -12.60 6.80
C HIS A 64 -2.03 -11.56 6.09
N GLU A 65 -1.79 -11.34 4.79
CA GLU A 65 -2.56 -10.40 3.97
C GLU A 65 -4.06 -10.78 3.92
N PHE A 66 -4.35 -12.08 3.91
CA PHE A 66 -5.72 -12.58 3.96
C PHE A 66 -6.40 -12.28 5.29
N GLY A 67 -5.64 -12.24 6.40
CA GLY A 67 -6.12 -11.78 7.69
C GLY A 67 -6.58 -10.33 7.65
N HIS A 68 -5.79 -9.41 7.07
CA HIS A 68 -6.25 -8.03 6.85
C HIS A 68 -7.52 -7.98 6.01
N TYR A 69 -7.61 -8.81 4.97
CA TYR A 69 -8.81 -8.88 4.13
C TYR A 69 -10.05 -9.33 4.91
N ILE A 70 -9.97 -10.43 5.67
CA ILE A 70 -11.11 -10.94 6.46
C ILE A 70 -11.60 -9.88 7.45
N PHE A 71 -10.68 -9.37 8.28
CA PHE A 71 -11.05 -8.40 9.31
C PHE A 71 -11.50 -7.07 8.70
N GLY A 72 -10.85 -6.61 7.62
CA GLY A 72 -11.29 -5.45 6.87
C GLY A 72 -12.71 -5.61 6.32
N LYS A 73 -13.04 -6.75 5.72
CA LYS A 73 -14.39 -7.02 5.21
C LYS A 73 -15.45 -7.05 6.32
N ILE A 74 -15.14 -7.66 7.47
CA ILE A 74 -16.01 -7.65 8.66
C ILE A 74 -16.27 -6.22 9.14
N LEU A 75 -15.26 -5.36 9.07
CA LEU A 75 -15.31 -3.95 9.47
C LEU A 75 -15.88 -3.01 8.40
N GLY A 76 -16.30 -3.54 7.24
CA GLY A 76 -16.88 -2.74 6.15
C GLY A 76 -15.87 -2.03 5.25
N TYR A 77 -14.57 -2.38 5.34
CA TYR A 77 -13.58 -1.88 4.38
C TYR A 77 -13.87 -2.41 2.98
N LYS A 78 -13.54 -1.59 1.98
CA LYS A 78 -13.62 -1.95 0.56
C LYS A 78 -12.24 -2.38 0.06
N LEU A 79 -12.14 -3.58 -0.49
CA LEU A 79 -10.90 -4.05 -1.10
C LEU A 79 -10.56 -3.22 -2.34
N MET A 80 -9.34 -2.69 -2.39
CA MET A 80 -8.84 -1.82 -3.46
C MET A 80 -7.77 -2.50 -4.29
N SER A 81 -6.84 -3.19 -3.64
CA SER A 81 -5.83 -3.98 -4.32
C SER A 81 -5.51 -5.21 -3.48
N TYR A 82 -5.35 -6.35 -4.15
CA TYR A 82 -4.87 -7.58 -3.53
C TYR A 82 -3.77 -8.18 -4.41
N ARG A 83 -2.69 -8.66 -3.79
CA ARG A 83 -1.55 -9.24 -4.53
C ARG A 83 -1.09 -10.53 -3.90
N ILE A 84 -0.75 -11.48 -4.78
CA ILE A 84 -0.12 -12.76 -4.46
C ILE A 84 1.05 -12.94 -5.43
N GLY A 85 2.28 -12.66 -4.99
CA GLY A 85 3.45 -12.66 -5.87
C GLY A 85 3.29 -11.74 -7.10
N ILE A 86 3.33 -12.32 -8.32
CA ILE A 86 3.16 -11.56 -9.58
C ILE A 86 1.69 -11.30 -9.95
N PHE A 87 0.76 -11.98 -9.28
CA PHE A 87 -0.67 -11.86 -9.54
C PHE A 87 -1.24 -10.69 -8.76
N THR A 88 -1.81 -9.71 -9.46
CA THR A 88 -2.36 -8.50 -8.86
C THR A 88 -3.81 -8.31 -9.30
N TRP A 89 -4.69 -8.09 -8.33
CA TRP A 89 -6.07 -7.66 -8.53
C TRP A 89 -6.21 -6.22 -8.08
N ASN A 90 -6.51 -5.31 -8.99
CA ASN A 90 -6.77 -3.90 -8.68
C ASN A 90 -8.22 -3.57 -8.96
N TYR A 91 -8.85 -2.80 -8.08
CA TYR A 91 -10.16 -2.24 -8.34
C TYR A 91 -10.02 -1.14 -9.38
N GLU A 92 -10.70 -1.29 -10.52
CA GLU A 92 -10.74 -0.30 -11.59
C GLU A 92 -12.17 -0.25 -12.13
N ASN A 93 -12.77 0.93 -12.17
CA ASN A 93 -14.11 1.14 -12.75
C ASN A 93 -15.20 0.16 -12.29
N GLY A 94 -15.33 -0.05 -10.97
CA GLY A 94 -16.43 -0.85 -10.42
C GLY A 94 -16.14 -2.36 -10.28
N LYS A 95 -14.98 -2.84 -10.76
CA LYS A 95 -14.66 -4.27 -10.78
C LYS A 95 -13.20 -4.51 -10.39
N MET A 96 -12.92 -5.67 -9.78
CA MET A 96 -11.55 -6.13 -9.58
C MET A 96 -11.00 -6.67 -10.90
N LYS A 97 -9.91 -6.07 -11.40
CA LYS A 97 -9.22 -6.50 -12.62
C LYS A 97 -7.94 -7.24 -12.27
N PHE A 98 -7.77 -8.40 -12.91
CA PHE A 98 -6.57 -9.21 -12.80
C PHE A 98 -5.49 -8.71 -13.74
N SER A 99 -4.25 -8.70 -13.26
CA SER A 99 -3.06 -8.39 -14.02
C SER A 99 -1.86 -9.19 -13.53
N ILE A 100 -0.90 -9.44 -14.41
CA ILE A 100 0.38 -10.06 -14.09
C ILE A 100 1.44 -8.97 -14.16
N ILE A 101 1.98 -8.58 -13.00
CA ILE A 101 2.94 -7.49 -12.86
C ILE A 101 4.15 -8.03 -12.10
N LYS A 102 5.33 -7.98 -12.75
CA LYS A 102 6.59 -8.30 -12.08
C LYS A 102 6.88 -7.19 -11.06
N ASN A 103 7.12 -7.58 -9.82
CA ASN A 103 7.25 -6.64 -8.73
C ASN A 103 8.63 -6.77 -8.07
N ASN A 104 9.21 -5.62 -7.71
CA ASN A 104 10.42 -5.55 -6.91
C ASN A 104 10.00 -5.32 -5.45
N GLY A 105 9.61 -6.38 -4.73
CA GLY A 105 9.16 -6.26 -3.33
C GLY A 105 8.10 -7.30 -2.92
N TYR A 106 7.47 -7.03 -1.76
CA TYR A 106 6.57 -7.88 -0.94
C TYR A 106 5.85 -9.02 -1.68
N GLY A 107 5.95 -10.23 -1.11
CA GLY A 107 5.30 -11.45 -1.59
C GLY A 107 3.77 -11.47 -1.49
N GLY A 108 3.16 -10.41 -0.92
CA GLY A 108 1.72 -10.16 -0.82
C GLY A 108 1.43 -8.67 -0.57
N LEU A 109 0.17 -8.24 -0.80
CA LEU A 109 -0.34 -6.91 -0.48
C LEU A 109 -1.86 -6.96 -0.31
N CYS A 110 -2.39 -6.37 0.76
CA CYS A 110 -3.81 -6.10 0.95
C CYS A 110 -4.06 -4.60 1.18
N ALA A 111 -4.49 -3.89 0.13
CA ALA A 111 -4.87 -2.49 0.23
C ALA A 111 -6.40 -2.37 0.32
N MET A 112 -6.90 -1.75 1.38
CA MET A 112 -8.32 -1.56 1.60
C MET A 112 -8.66 -0.12 1.97
N LEU A 113 -9.80 0.37 1.49
CA LEU A 113 -10.34 1.69 1.78
C LEU A 113 -11.25 1.60 3.02
N PRO A 114 -11.08 2.49 4.03
CA PRO A 114 -11.90 2.47 5.23
C PRO A 114 -13.38 2.76 4.94
N PRO A 115 -14.29 2.31 5.81
CA PRO A 115 -15.72 2.57 5.66
C PRO A 115 -16.03 4.06 5.77
N GLN A 116 -17.10 4.51 5.12
CA GLN A 116 -17.49 5.92 5.04
C GLN A 116 -17.72 6.58 6.40
N GLN A 117 -18.26 5.83 7.37
CA GLN A 117 -18.56 6.33 8.71
C GLN A 117 -17.31 6.45 9.60
N GLY A 118 -16.13 6.04 9.09
CA GLY A 118 -14.95 5.84 9.92
C GLY A 118 -15.13 4.65 10.87
N LEU A 119 -14.10 4.36 11.65
CA LEU A 119 -14.14 3.35 12.70
C LEU A 119 -13.63 3.94 14.00
N GLU A 120 -14.17 3.48 15.12
CA GLU A 120 -13.81 4.01 16.44
C GLU A 120 -13.17 2.95 17.33
N GLY A 121 -12.26 3.42 18.19
CA GLY A 121 -11.68 2.62 19.28
C GLY A 121 -10.97 1.36 18.78
N TYR A 122 -11.33 0.21 19.36
CA TYR A 122 -10.66 -1.07 19.10
C TYR A 122 -10.94 -1.65 17.70
N LYS A 123 -12.00 -1.20 17.01
CA LYS A 123 -12.39 -1.75 15.71
C LYS A 123 -11.31 -1.51 14.65
N GLU A 124 -10.69 -0.33 14.64
CA GLU A 124 -9.55 -0.05 13.76
C GLU A 124 -8.35 -0.95 14.04
N LEU A 125 -8.14 -1.34 15.31
CA LEU A 125 -7.03 -2.22 15.68
C LEU A 125 -7.22 -3.64 15.16
N LEU A 126 -8.46 -4.10 15.02
CA LEU A 126 -8.77 -5.43 14.51
C LEU A 126 -8.34 -5.60 13.05
N PHE A 127 -8.39 -4.55 12.23
CA PHE A 127 -7.88 -4.59 10.86
C PHE A 127 -6.39 -4.94 10.82
N TYR A 128 -5.57 -4.23 11.59
CA TYR A 128 -4.12 -4.47 11.66
C TYR A 128 -3.78 -5.76 12.41
N ALA A 129 -4.56 -6.13 13.43
CA ALA A 129 -4.36 -7.38 14.16
C ALA A 129 -4.71 -8.61 13.32
N GLY A 130 -5.54 -8.48 12.28
CA GLY A 130 -6.04 -9.60 11.49
C GLY A 130 -4.94 -10.48 10.89
N GLY A 131 -3.90 -9.88 10.30
CA GLY A 131 -2.76 -10.63 9.75
C GLY A 131 -1.97 -11.35 10.83
N ILE A 132 -1.62 -10.65 11.92
CA ILE A 132 -0.92 -11.23 13.08
C ILE A 132 -1.70 -12.43 13.65
N LEU A 133 -3.01 -12.28 13.86
CA LEU A 133 -3.86 -13.33 14.41
C LEU A 133 -3.90 -14.57 13.52
N LEU A 134 -4.06 -14.40 12.21
CA LEU A 134 -4.10 -15.51 11.26
C LEU A 134 -2.75 -16.24 11.19
N ASN A 135 -1.64 -15.52 11.23
CA ASN A 135 -0.31 -16.13 11.30
C ASN A 135 -0.09 -16.94 12.57
N ILE A 136 -0.51 -16.43 13.73
CA ILE A 136 -0.39 -17.15 15.00
C ILE A 136 -1.30 -18.39 14.99
N LEU A 137 -2.57 -18.23 14.63
CA LEU A 137 -3.55 -19.32 14.62
C LEU A 137 -3.18 -20.44 13.65
N THR A 138 -2.82 -20.09 12.41
CA THR A 138 -2.40 -21.07 11.41
C THR A 138 -1.03 -21.66 11.76
N GLY A 139 -0.14 -20.88 12.37
CA GLY A 139 1.14 -21.34 12.90
C GLY A 139 0.97 -22.48 13.90
N LEU A 140 0.15 -22.27 14.93
CA LEU A 140 -0.18 -23.29 15.94
C LEU A 140 -0.89 -24.49 15.32
N LEU A 141 -1.84 -24.26 14.40
CA LEU A 141 -2.55 -25.31 13.70
C LEU A 141 -1.59 -26.22 12.93
N PHE A 142 -0.69 -25.66 12.10
CA PHE A 142 0.24 -26.46 11.29
C PHE A 142 1.26 -27.21 12.14
N ILE A 143 1.72 -26.63 13.26
CA ILE A 143 2.52 -27.36 14.25
C ILE A 143 1.73 -28.55 14.81
N GLY A 144 0.47 -28.35 15.22
CA GLY A 144 -0.39 -29.44 15.69
C GLY A 144 -0.57 -30.55 14.63
N LEU A 145 -0.87 -30.17 13.38
CA LEU A 145 -1.01 -31.12 12.27
C LEU A 145 0.27 -31.92 12.00
N SER A 146 1.45 -31.33 12.25
CA SER A 146 2.73 -32.02 12.08
C SER A 146 2.92 -33.22 13.03
N PHE A 147 2.23 -33.24 14.17
CA PHE A 147 2.30 -34.32 15.18
C PHE A 147 1.09 -35.25 15.15
N LEU A 148 -0.09 -34.76 14.74
CA LEU A 148 -1.36 -35.50 14.87
C LEU A 148 -1.66 -36.40 13.67
N LEU A 149 -1.21 -36.02 12.48
CA LEU A 149 -1.48 -36.78 11.28
C LEU A 149 -0.32 -37.76 11.07
N GLY A 150 -0.62 -39.06 10.99
CA GLY A 150 0.35 -40.13 10.69
C GLY A 150 0.90 -40.07 9.26
N ILE A 151 1.29 -38.88 8.81
CA ILE A 151 1.77 -38.60 7.46
C ILE A 151 3.26 -38.90 7.37
N SER A 152 3.74 -39.08 6.15
CA SER A 152 5.17 -39.17 5.84
C SER A 152 5.99 -38.07 6.54
N ALA A 153 7.20 -38.45 6.97
CA ALA A 153 8.12 -37.55 7.68
C ALA A 153 8.36 -36.22 6.92
N ILE A 154 8.39 -36.26 5.59
CA ILE A 154 8.62 -35.07 4.76
C ILE A 154 7.46 -34.06 4.84
N ILE A 155 6.21 -34.55 4.84
CA ILE A 155 5.02 -33.69 4.95
C ILE A 155 4.87 -33.18 6.39
N SER A 156 5.14 -34.02 7.40
CA SER A 156 5.19 -33.59 8.80
C SER A 156 6.23 -32.48 8.99
N SER A 157 7.44 -32.63 8.45
CA SER A 157 8.46 -31.57 8.48
C SER A 157 8.04 -30.30 7.76
N PHE A 158 7.37 -30.40 6.60
CA PHE A 158 6.84 -29.23 5.90
C PHE A 158 5.82 -28.47 6.75
N PHE A 159 4.83 -29.15 7.34
CA PHE A 159 3.84 -28.50 8.22
C PHE A 159 4.48 -27.90 9.46
N PHE A 160 5.45 -28.57 10.06
CA PHE A 160 6.17 -28.03 11.20
C PHE A 160 6.89 -26.71 10.84
N ILE A 161 7.65 -26.70 9.75
CA ILE A 161 8.36 -25.50 9.26
C ILE A 161 7.37 -24.41 8.88
N LEU A 162 6.30 -24.74 8.15
CA LEU A 162 5.24 -23.81 7.78
C LEU A 162 4.61 -23.16 9.02
N GLY A 163 4.40 -23.94 10.09
CA GLY A 163 3.86 -23.46 11.35
C GLY A 163 4.80 -22.54 12.10
N ILE A 164 6.09 -22.90 12.20
CA ILE A 164 7.13 -22.07 12.81
C ILE A 164 7.30 -20.74 12.07
N VAL A 165 7.30 -20.76 10.73
CA VAL A 165 7.34 -19.54 9.91
C VAL A 165 6.10 -18.66 10.16
N GLY A 166 4.92 -19.26 10.33
CA GLY A 166 3.69 -18.54 10.68
C GLY A 166 3.81 -17.81 12.01
N LEU A 167 4.21 -18.52 13.07
CA LEU A 167 4.44 -17.93 14.39
C LEU A 167 5.48 -16.81 14.33
N PHE A 168 6.58 -17.04 13.60
CA PHE A 168 7.64 -16.05 13.43
C PHE A 168 7.14 -14.76 12.79
N LEU A 169 6.45 -14.85 11.64
CA LEU A 169 5.94 -13.69 10.94
C LEU A 169 4.85 -12.97 11.74
N GLY A 170 4.03 -13.69 12.51
CA GLY A 170 3.06 -13.10 13.43
C GLY A 170 3.74 -12.29 14.54
N ILE A 171 4.74 -12.88 15.22
CA ILE A 171 5.52 -12.17 16.26
C ILE A 171 6.27 -10.99 15.66
N LEU A 172 6.90 -11.17 14.50
CA LEU A 172 7.66 -10.12 13.84
C LEU A 172 6.77 -8.91 13.52
N ASN A 173 5.60 -9.14 12.94
CA ASN A 173 4.65 -8.07 12.66
C ASN A 173 4.04 -7.45 13.92
N LEU A 174 4.03 -8.15 15.06
CA LEU A 174 3.59 -7.59 16.35
C LEU A 174 4.62 -6.64 16.99
N ILE A 175 5.91 -6.73 16.65
CA ILE A 175 6.94 -5.85 17.21
C ILE A 175 6.82 -4.46 16.56
N SER A 176 6.94 -3.40 17.38
CA SER A 176 6.84 -2.00 16.93
C SER A 176 8.14 -1.50 16.30
N PHE A 177 8.27 -1.57 14.97
CA PHE A 177 9.35 -0.95 14.20
C PHE A 177 8.88 -0.49 12.80
N PHE A 178 9.79 0.10 12.02
CA PHE A 178 9.56 0.44 10.62
C PHE A 178 10.40 -0.47 9.73
N THR A 179 9.79 -1.00 8.68
CA THR A 179 10.49 -1.64 7.56
C THR A 179 10.62 -0.59 6.47
N GLU A 180 11.84 -0.11 6.24
CA GLU A 180 12.11 1.10 5.43
C GLU A 180 11.32 2.31 5.98
N ASN A 181 10.22 2.69 5.32
CA ASN A 181 9.31 3.77 5.74
C ASN A 181 7.88 3.27 6.01
N HIS A 182 7.67 1.95 6.06
CA HIS A 182 6.38 1.33 6.36
C HIS A 182 6.34 0.86 7.81
N PRO A 183 5.34 1.28 8.61
CA PRO A 183 5.17 0.75 9.95
C PRO A 183 4.75 -0.72 9.88
N THR A 184 5.23 -1.56 10.81
CA THR A 184 4.61 -2.87 11.04
C THR A 184 3.20 -2.71 11.62
N ASP A 185 2.37 -3.75 11.52
CA ASP A 185 1.04 -3.74 12.15
C ASP A 185 1.11 -3.47 13.66
N GLY A 186 2.07 -4.09 14.32
CA GLY A 186 2.38 -3.89 15.73
C GLY A 186 2.77 -2.45 16.04
N LYS A 187 3.52 -1.77 15.17
CA LYS A 187 3.82 -0.35 15.33
C LYS A 187 2.55 0.49 15.40
N ILE A 188 1.56 0.21 14.55
CA ILE A 188 0.27 0.91 14.55
C ILE A 188 -0.52 0.56 15.82
N ILE A 189 -0.65 -0.73 16.14
CA ILE A 189 -1.40 -1.23 17.30
C ILE A 189 -0.85 -0.65 18.61
N TRP A 190 0.45 -0.81 18.86
CA TRP A 190 1.09 -0.34 20.10
C TRP A 190 1.09 1.18 20.20
N SER A 191 1.24 1.90 19.09
CA SER A 191 1.18 3.36 19.12
C SER A 191 -0.20 3.83 19.56
N LYS A 192 -1.27 3.17 19.12
CA LYS A 192 -2.64 3.52 19.53
C LYS A 192 -2.93 3.13 20.99
N ILE A 193 -2.55 1.93 21.41
CA ILE A 193 -2.72 1.47 22.81
C ILE A 193 -1.97 2.39 23.78
N LEU A 194 -0.73 2.74 23.45
CA LEU A 194 0.15 3.56 24.29
C LEU A 194 -0.03 5.07 24.04
N LYS A 195 -1.04 5.49 23.27
CA LYS A 195 -1.35 6.89 22.93
C LYS A 195 -0.12 7.69 22.49
N LYS A 196 0.64 7.14 21.55
CA LYS A 196 1.82 7.80 20.96
C LYS A 196 1.39 8.79 19.87
N PRO A 197 2.15 9.87 19.62
CA PRO A 197 1.83 10.86 18.58
C PRO A 197 1.60 10.25 17.19
N PHE A 198 2.38 9.20 16.84
CA PHE A 198 2.20 8.46 15.59
C PHE A 198 0.78 7.91 15.38
N ALA A 199 0.08 7.55 16.46
CA ALA A 199 -1.31 7.08 16.34
C ALA A 199 -2.27 8.20 15.94
N GLU A 200 -2.03 9.43 16.41
CA GLU A 200 -2.83 10.60 16.06
C GLU A 200 -2.68 10.91 14.56
N GLU A 201 -1.43 10.87 14.05
CA GLU A 201 -1.14 11.02 12.62
C GLU A 201 -1.86 9.96 11.77
N MET A 202 -1.81 8.69 12.18
CA MET A 202 -2.51 7.59 11.53
C MET A 202 -4.04 7.77 11.52
N MET A 203 -4.60 8.18 12.65
CA MET A 203 -6.05 8.40 12.79
C MET A 203 -6.52 9.58 11.93
N ALA A 204 -5.74 10.65 11.88
CA ALA A 204 -6.03 11.79 11.01
C ALA A 204 -6.02 11.39 9.52
N MET A 205 -5.04 10.57 9.10
CA MET A 205 -5.01 10.03 7.74
C MET A 205 -6.22 9.12 7.45
N ASN A 206 -6.56 8.19 8.35
CA ASN A 206 -7.72 7.32 8.18
C ASN A 206 -9.03 8.11 8.11
N LYS A 207 -9.16 9.16 8.93
CA LYS A 207 -10.31 10.07 8.91
C LYS A 207 -10.41 10.83 7.58
N MET A 208 -9.29 11.35 7.06
CA MET A 208 -9.23 11.98 5.74
C MET A 208 -9.64 11.01 4.61
N MET A 209 -9.11 9.78 4.63
CA MET A 209 -9.50 8.75 3.65
C MET A 209 -10.99 8.36 3.78
N SER A 210 -11.53 8.34 4.99
CA SER A 210 -12.95 8.07 5.23
C SER A 210 -13.85 9.20 4.70
N GLN A 211 -13.45 10.47 4.88
CA GLN A 211 -14.13 11.64 4.29
C GLN A 211 -14.23 11.51 2.76
N LEU A 212 -13.11 11.24 2.10
CA LEU A 212 -13.07 11.02 0.65
C LEU A 212 -13.95 9.86 0.21
N SER A 213 -13.93 8.76 0.96
CA SER A 213 -14.77 7.58 0.71
C SER A 213 -16.25 7.88 0.86
N ALA A 214 -16.61 8.78 1.77
CA ALA A 214 -17.97 9.28 1.99
C ALA A 214 -18.44 10.26 0.89
N GLY A 215 -17.55 10.65 -0.03
CA GLY A 215 -17.88 11.59 -1.11
C GLY A 215 -17.62 13.05 -0.77
N ILE A 216 -16.95 13.34 0.35
CA ILE A 216 -16.47 14.70 0.65
C ILE A 216 -15.37 15.03 -0.35
N ARG A 217 -15.52 16.15 -1.04
CA ARG A 217 -14.59 16.58 -2.07
C ARG A 217 -13.25 17.02 -1.47
N PRO A 218 -12.13 16.94 -2.24
CA PRO A 218 -10.84 17.46 -1.81
C PRO A 218 -10.89 18.91 -1.28
N ARG A 219 -11.63 19.82 -1.93
CA ARG A 219 -11.78 21.22 -1.47
C ARG A 219 -12.38 21.34 -0.06
N ASP A 220 -13.26 20.40 0.31
CA ASP A 220 -14.02 20.37 1.55
C ASP A 220 -13.35 19.52 2.64
N LEU A 221 -12.19 18.91 2.36
CA LEU A 221 -11.51 18.07 3.34
C LEU A 221 -11.09 18.86 4.56
N ASN A 222 -11.43 18.33 5.73
CA ASN A 222 -10.82 18.73 6.97
C ASN A 222 -9.50 17.96 7.14
N ILE A 223 -8.39 18.65 6.86
CA ILE A 223 -7.03 18.16 7.04
C ILE A 223 -6.51 18.77 8.35
N ASP A 224 -6.15 17.91 9.29
CA ASP A 224 -5.62 18.36 10.58
C ASP A 224 -4.34 19.17 10.37
N SER A 225 -4.34 20.42 10.85
CA SER A 225 -3.21 21.34 10.70
C SER A 225 -1.97 20.91 11.50
N SER A 226 -2.12 20.00 12.46
CA SER A 226 -1.01 19.43 13.23
C SER A 226 -0.18 18.39 12.47
N LEU A 227 -0.64 17.98 11.28
CA LEU A 227 0.12 17.13 10.36
C LEU A 227 1.22 17.98 9.68
N ASP A 228 2.31 18.15 10.41
CA ASP A 228 3.47 18.98 10.07
C ASP A 228 4.30 18.40 8.92
N ILE A 229 4.46 19.16 7.82
CA ILE A 229 4.94 18.67 6.52
C ILE A 229 6.47 18.46 6.50
N ASP A 230 7.20 18.96 7.49
CA ASP A 230 8.67 19.03 7.47
C ASP A 230 9.38 17.73 7.91
N LYS A 231 8.65 16.63 8.09
CA LYS A 231 9.24 15.32 8.41
C LYS A 231 9.17 14.40 7.21
N ALA A 232 10.33 13.88 6.79
CA ALA A 232 10.53 12.93 5.68
C ALA A 232 9.88 11.54 5.87
N GLU A 233 8.81 11.43 6.65
CA GLU A 233 8.06 10.20 6.90
C GLU A 233 6.91 10.06 5.88
N MET A 234 6.60 8.82 5.51
CA MET A 234 5.64 8.48 4.45
C MET A 234 4.27 9.14 4.65
N PHE A 235 3.83 9.32 5.90
CA PHE A 235 2.52 9.90 6.22
C PHE A 235 2.40 11.36 5.81
N HIS A 236 3.41 12.18 6.10
CA HIS A 236 3.41 13.60 5.72
C HIS A 236 3.39 13.78 4.21
N ARG A 237 4.04 12.88 3.48
CA ARG A 237 4.02 12.84 2.01
C ARG A 237 2.62 12.59 1.44
N VAL A 238 1.87 11.65 2.03
CA VAL A 238 0.47 11.38 1.63
C VAL A 238 -0.40 12.60 1.94
N VAL A 239 -0.23 13.23 3.11
CA VAL A 239 -0.97 14.45 3.48
C VAL A 239 -0.69 15.58 2.49
N ASN A 240 0.55 15.76 2.06
CA ASN A 240 0.92 16.77 1.07
C ASN A 240 0.23 16.55 -0.28
N LEU A 241 0.08 15.30 -0.72
CA LEU A 241 -0.69 14.98 -1.94
C LEU A 241 -2.16 15.40 -1.81
N TYR A 242 -2.78 15.23 -0.63
CA TYR A 242 -4.16 15.66 -0.41
C TYR A 242 -4.29 17.17 -0.21
N LYS A 243 -3.26 17.86 0.28
CA LYS A 243 -3.19 19.34 0.25
C LYS A 243 -3.12 19.85 -1.18
N TYR A 244 -2.33 19.20 -2.05
CA TYR A 244 -2.34 19.46 -3.48
C TYR A 244 -3.74 19.25 -4.08
N TYR A 245 -4.41 18.11 -3.83
CA TYR A 245 -5.77 17.89 -4.35
C TYR A 245 -6.78 18.91 -3.81
N LYS A 246 -6.67 19.31 -2.54
CA LYS A 246 -7.50 20.36 -1.95
C LYS A 246 -7.31 21.69 -2.68
N ALA A 247 -6.08 22.09 -2.96
CA ALA A 247 -5.75 23.29 -3.72
C ALA A 247 -6.26 23.21 -5.17
N LEU A 248 -6.04 22.07 -5.84
CA LEU A 248 -6.52 21.79 -7.19
C LEU A 248 -8.04 21.94 -7.28
N ASP A 249 -8.78 21.26 -6.39
CA ASP A 249 -10.24 21.31 -6.38
C ASP A 249 -10.76 22.69 -5.92
N SER A 250 -9.96 23.49 -5.22
CA SER A 250 -10.32 24.86 -4.84
C SER A 250 -9.91 25.90 -5.90
N ASN A 251 -9.30 25.48 -7.01
CA ASN A 251 -8.70 26.34 -8.03
C ASN A 251 -7.70 27.37 -7.44
N ASN A 252 -6.97 26.99 -6.39
CA ASN A 252 -5.92 27.80 -5.81
C ASN A 252 -4.55 27.43 -6.43
N LEU A 253 -4.14 28.19 -7.43
CA LEU A 253 -2.90 27.94 -8.18
C LEU A 253 -1.64 28.05 -7.30
N GLU A 254 -1.59 29.02 -6.40
CA GLU A 254 -0.43 29.25 -5.52
C GLU A 254 -0.18 28.05 -4.61
N ASP A 255 -1.23 27.58 -3.93
CA ASP A 255 -1.15 26.39 -3.07
C ASP A 255 -0.88 25.14 -3.89
N MET A 256 -1.47 25.01 -5.08
CA MET A 256 -1.25 23.86 -5.96
C MET A 256 0.23 23.75 -6.35
N GLU A 257 0.84 24.85 -6.80
CA GLU A 257 2.26 24.88 -7.15
C GLU A 257 3.17 24.66 -5.93
N HIS A 258 2.84 25.27 -4.78
CA HIS A 258 3.59 25.08 -3.55
C HIS A 258 3.62 23.60 -3.11
N ASN A 259 2.46 22.95 -3.02
CA ASN A 259 2.39 21.54 -2.61
C ASN A 259 3.02 20.62 -3.67
N ALA A 260 2.86 20.91 -4.97
CA ALA A 260 3.48 20.14 -6.04
C ALA A 260 5.01 20.20 -6.03
N ARG A 261 5.60 21.37 -5.71
CA ARG A 261 7.07 21.51 -5.52
C ARG A 261 7.56 20.60 -4.39
N ILE A 262 6.88 20.59 -3.25
CA ILE A 262 7.22 19.71 -2.12
C ILE A 262 7.13 18.23 -2.53
N LEU A 263 6.10 17.83 -3.29
CA LEU A 263 5.97 16.46 -3.80
C LEU A 263 7.14 16.08 -4.71
N GLU A 264 7.51 16.98 -5.62
CA GLU A 264 8.57 16.77 -6.61
C GLU A 264 9.96 16.70 -5.98
N GLU A 265 10.27 17.59 -5.03
CA GLU A 265 11.54 17.59 -4.28
C GLU A 265 11.74 16.31 -3.46
N ASN A 266 10.65 15.69 -3.02
CA ASN A 266 10.66 14.48 -2.19
C ASN A 266 10.30 13.21 -2.96
N ILE A 267 10.30 13.25 -4.30
CA ILE A 267 9.76 12.18 -5.15
C ILE A 267 10.48 10.84 -4.95
N GLU A 268 11.79 10.86 -4.70
CA GLU A 268 12.61 9.65 -4.50
C GLU A 268 12.28 8.92 -3.20
N ALA A 269 11.64 9.60 -2.25
CA ALA A 269 11.26 9.01 -0.96
C ALA A 269 9.90 8.29 -1.01
N PHE A 270 9.19 8.35 -2.13
CA PHE A 270 7.94 7.62 -2.33
C PHE A 270 8.19 6.18 -2.78
N PRO A 271 7.40 5.21 -2.26
CA PRO A 271 7.46 3.84 -2.75
C PRO A 271 7.15 3.77 -4.25
N ALA A 272 7.84 2.88 -4.96
CA ALA A 272 7.72 2.73 -6.42
C ALA A 272 6.28 2.53 -6.91
N TYR A 273 5.42 1.86 -6.12
CA TYR A 273 4.02 1.64 -6.49
C TYR A 273 3.15 2.90 -6.44
N SER A 274 3.58 3.94 -5.72
CA SER A 274 2.84 5.21 -5.58
C SER A 274 3.29 6.29 -6.57
N LEU A 275 4.50 6.14 -7.15
CA LEU A 275 5.07 7.09 -8.09
C LEU A 275 4.20 7.40 -9.32
N PRO A 276 3.50 6.42 -9.95
CA PRO A 276 2.69 6.72 -11.13
C PRO A 276 1.63 7.78 -10.85
N GLY A 277 0.92 7.70 -9.72
CA GLY A 277 -0.08 8.69 -9.33
C GLY A 277 0.51 10.09 -9.12
N LEU A 278 1.75 10.21 -8.65
CA LEU A 278 2.42 11.51 -8.53
C LEU A 278 2.83 12.08 -9.90
N TYR A 279 3.34 11.22 -10.79
CA TYR A 279 3.70 11.64 -12.14
C TYR A 279 2.49 12.18 -12.91
N TYR A 280 1.29 11.65 -12.64
CA TYR A 280 0.05 12.13 -13.25
C TYR A 280 -0.23 13.59 -12.88
N GLU A 281 -0.16 13.90 -11.60
CA GLU A 281 -0.43 15.26 -11.10
C GLU A 281 0.65 16.26 -11.51
N LEU A 282 1.93 15.86 -11.51
CA LEU A 282 3.02 16.70 -12.00
C LEU A 282 2.92 16.95 -13.52
N CYS A 283 2.50 15.95 -14.29
CA CYS A 283 2.24 16.08 -15.72
C CYS A 283 1.08 17.03 -15.98
N PHE A 284 -0.04 16.84 -15.27
CA PHE A 284 -1.21 17.70 -15.38
C PHE A 284 -0.89 19.16 -15.06
N LEU A 285 -0.22 19.42 -13.92
CA LEU A 285 0.17 20.77 -13.54
C LEU A 285 1.03 21.43 -14.62
N ALA A 286 2.02 20.68 -15.14
CA ALA A 286 2.87 21.17 -16.22
C ALA A 286 2.08 21.50 -17.50
N CYS A 287 1.06 20.70 -17.85
CA CYS A 287 0.18 20.99 -18.98
C CYS A 287 -0.54 22.34 -18.82
N ILE A 288 -1.14 22.59 -17.65
CA ILE A 288 -1.93 23.81 -17.41
C ILE A 288 -1.06 25.05 -17.18
N SER A 289 0.17 24.88 -16.68
CA SER A 289 1.15 25.96 -16.51
C SER A 289 1.95 26.28 -17.78
N GLY A 290 1.81 25.48 -18.85
CA GLY A 290 2.53 25.67 -20.11
C GLY A 290 3.99 25.19 -20.11
N ASP A 291 4.39 24.39 -19.12
CA ASP A 291 5.73 23.79 -19.04
C ASP A 291 5.77 22.48 -19.84
N GLU A 292 5.98 22.59 -21.16
CA GLU A 292 5.93 21.45 -22.06
C GLU A 292 7.00 20.39 -21.77
N GLU A 293 8.21 20.80 -21.38
CA GLU A 293 9.31 19.87 -21.08
C GLU A 293 8.97 19.01 -19.87
N LYS A 294 8.45 19.64 -18.81
CA LYS A 294 8.03 18.95 -17.60
C LYS A 294 6.83 18.05 -17.85
N ALA A 295 5.86 18.49 -18.66
CA ALA A 295 4.71 17.69 -19.04
C ALA A 295 5.14 16.39 -19.75
N LYS A 296 6.01 16.49 -20.77
CA LYS A 296 6.56 15.34 -21.51
C LYS A 296 7.36 14.40 -20.59
N LYS A 297 8.24 14.95 -19.75
CA LYS A 297 9.05 14.19 -18.77
C LYS A 297 8.17 13.31 -17.87
N TYR A 298 7.13 13.88 -17.28
CA TYR A 298 6.29 13.14 -16.34
C TYR A 298 5.30 12.20 -17.03
N TYR A 299 4.84 12.53 -18.24
CA TYR A 299 4.06 11.63 -19.07
C TYR A 299 4.87 10.36 -19.44
N GLU A 300 6.14 10.52 -19.82
CA GLU A 300 7.03 9.40 -20.11
C GLU A 300 7.33 8.55 -18.87
N LYS A 301 7.61 9.19 -17.73
CA LYS A 301 7.80 8.48 -16.44
C LYS A 301 6.58 7.67 -16.01
N ALA A 302 5.38 8.18 -16.27
CA ALA A 302 4.13 7.48 -16.05
C ALA A 302 3.97 6.27 -16.99
N GLY A 303 4.40 6.41 -18.24
CA GLY A 303 4.63 5.33 -19.20
C GLY A 303 3.45 4.37 -19.37
N LYS A 304 3.76 3.06 -19.43
CA LYS A 304 2.77 2.00 -19.68
C LYS A 304 1.65 1.93 -18.64
N ILE A 305 1.86 2.48 -17.43
CA ILE A 305 0.83 2.49 -16.40
C ILE A 305 -0.28 3.46 -16.81
N LEU A 306 0.07 4.70 -17.19
CA LEU A 306 -0.89 5.69 -17.69
C LEU A 306 -1.56 5.28 -19.00
N GLU A 307 -0.79 4.69 -19.91
CA GLU A 307 -1.30 4.19 -21.19
C GLU A 307 -2.47 3.21 -20.96
N ARG A 308 -2.31 2.31 -19.99
CA ARG A 308 -3.29 1.25 -19.66
C ARG A 308 -4.38 1.71 -18.70
N ASP A 309 -4.16 2.79 -17.96
CA ASP A 309 -5.11 3.29 -16.98
C ASP A 309 -6.42 3.72 -17.65
N LYS A 310 -7.55 3.22 -17.13
CA LYS A 310 -8.89 3.56 -17.61
C LYS A 310 -9.74 4.20 -16.54
N ASP A 311 -9.21 4.49 -15.36
CA ASP A 311 -9.91 5.28 -14.36
C ASP A 311 -9.94 6.76 -14.77
N VAL A 312 -10.85 7.50 -14.16
CA VAL A 312 -11.14 8.91 -14.50
C VAL A 312 -9.90 9.80 -14.38
N ASN A 313 -9.02 9.57 -13.40
CA ASN A 313 -7.80 10.34 -13.18
C ASN A 313 -6.77 10.12 -14.30
N GLY A 314 -6.52 8.87 -14.70
CA GLY A 314 -5.60 8.55 -15.79
C GLY A 314 -6.12 9.06 -17.13
N LEU A 315 -7.43 8.95 -17.37
CA LEU A 315 -8.06 9.49 -18.57
C LEU A 315 -8.05 11.02 -18.62
N ARG A 316 -8.24 11.71 -17.48
CA ARG A 316 -8.07 13.16 -17.36
C ARG A 316 -6.66 13.57 -17.78
N VAL A 317 -5.63 12.94 -17.23
CA VAL A 317 -4.23 13.30 -17.53
C VAL A 317 -3.93 13.14 -19.01
N LYS A 318 -4.41 12.05 -19.63
CA LYS A 318 -4.30 11.85 -21.09
C LYS A 318 -5.02 12.94 -21.88
N ALA A 319 -6.25 13.29 -21.49
CA ALA A 319 -7.01 14.35 -22.15
C ALA A 319 -6.28 15.69 -22.11
N TYR A 320 -5.75 16.07 -20.94
CA TYR A 320 -5.00 17.31 -20.78
C TYR A 320 -3.69 17.30 -21.57
N PHE A 321 -2.97 16.17 -21.59
CA PHE A 321 -1.74 16.04 -22.38
C PHE A 321 -2.02 16.17 -23.89
N GLU A 322 -3.05 15.49 -24.41
CA GLU A 322 -3.44 15.59 -25.81
C GLU A 322 -3.83 17.03 -26.19
N TYR A 323 -4.58 17.72 -25.33
CA TYR A 323 -5.01 19.10 -25.58
C TYR A 323 -3.85 20.10 -25.53
N TYR A 324 -3.07 20.10 -24.44
CA TYR A 324 -2.06 21.13 -24.19
C TYR A 324 -0.75 20.86 -24.91
N ILE A 325 -0.35 19.60 -25.09
CA ILE A 325 0.98 19.25 -25.61
C ILE A 325 0.90 18.80 -27.07
N ASN A 326 0.06 17.80 -27.38
CA ASN A 326 -0.05 17.28 -28.74
C ASN A 326 -0.94 18.14 -29.65
N LYS A 327 -1.76 19.02 -29.06
CA LYS A 327 -2.78 19.81 -29.75
C LYS A 327 -3.80 18.96 -30.52
N ASP A 328 -4.00 17.71 -30.09
CA ASP A 328 -5.02 16.81 -30.66
C ASP A 328 -6.32 16.93 -29.86
N HIS A 329 -7.12 17.92 -30.23
CA HIS A 329 -8.41 18.18 -29.58
C HIS A 329 -9.41 17.01 -29.72
N LYS A 330 -9.28 16.19 -30.78
CA LYS A 330 -10.17 15.05 -31.01
C LYS A 330 -9.81 13.90 -30.07
N ALA A 331 -8.53 13.59 -29.91
CA ALA A 331 -8.06 12.61 -28.95
C ALA A 331 -8.37 13.06 -27.51
N ALA A 332 -8.15 14.35 -27.20
CA ALA A 332 -8.50 14.93 -25.91
C ALA A 332 -10.00 14.76 -25.58
N SER A 333 -10.89 15.11 -26.52
CA SER A 333 -12.34 14.94 -26.34
C SER A 333 -12.75 13.48 -26.14
N THR A 334 -12.14 12.56 -26.90
CA THR A 334 -12.35 11.11 -26.74
C THR A 334 -11.95 10.64 -25.33
N HIS A 335 -10.84 11.14 -24.79
CA HIS A 335 -10.43 10.82 -23.43
C HIS A 335 -11.39 11.42 -22.38
N CYS A 336 -11.89 12.63 -22.59
CA CYS A 336 -12.92 13.24 -21.73
C CYS A 336 -14.19 12.39 -21.68
N ASP A 337 -14.72 11.97 -22.83
CA ASP A 337 -15.92 11.13 -22.91
C ASP A 337 -15.75 9.81 -22.17
N ASN A 338 -14.61 9.16 -22.39
CA ASN A 338 -14.27 7.92 -21.69
C ASN A 338 -14.16 8.13 -20.17
N ALA A 339 -13.60 9.26 -19.72
CA ALA A 339 -13.43 9.57 -18.31
C ALA A 339 -14.79 9.80 -17.62
N LEU A 340 -15.67 10.59 -18.24
CA LEU A 340 -17.02 10.87 -17.72
C LEU A 340 -17.88 9.60 -17.66
N ALA A 341 -17.72 8.67 -18.62
CA ALA A 341 -18.44 7.39 -18.64
C ALA A 341 -18.07 6.45 -17.46
N VAL A 342 -16.99 6.73 -16.75
CA VAL A 342 -16.48 5.90 -15.66
C VAL A 342 -16.26 6.63 -14.34
N ALA A 343 -16.39 7.96 -14.30
CA ALA A 343 -16.19 8.77 -13.09
C ALA A 343 -16.98 8.26 -11.88
N ASN A 344 -18.26 7.92 -12.07
CA ASN A 344 -19.11 7.38 -11.01
C ASN A 344 -18.72 5.98 -10.51
N LYS A 345 -17.80 5.28 -11.21
CA LYS A 345 -17.28 3.95 -10.83
C LYS A 345 -15.94 4.04 -10.10
N PHE A 346 -15.32 5.22 -10.07
CA PHE A 346 -14.05 5.45 -9.39
C PHE A 346 -14.21 5.18 -7.88
N PRO A 347 -13.27 4.45 -7.26
CA PRO A 347 -13.45 3.95 -5.89
C PRO A 347 -13.50 5.04 -4.81
N ILE A 348 -12.78 6.14 -5.02
CA ILE A 348 -12.68 7.24 -4.06
C ILE A 348 -13.68 8.32 -4.48
N ARG A 349 -14.90 8.26 -3.95
CA ARG A 349 -16.02 9.10 -4.41
C ARG A 349 -15.73 10.59 -4.37
N GLY A 350 -15.09 11.08 -3.32
CA GLY A 350 -14.74 12.50 -3.16
C GLY A 350 -13.79 12.98 -4.25
N GLN A 351 -12.74 12.19 -4.54
CA GLN A 351 -11.82 12.47 -5.64
C GLN A 351 -12.55 12.38 -6.99
N ALA A 352 -13.41 11.39 -7.20
CA ALA A 352 -14.16 11.23 -8.45
C ALA A 352 -14.91 12.50 -8.86
N LEU A 353 -15.51 13.22 -7.90
CA LEU A 353 -16.22 14.48 -8.14
C LEU A 353 -15.27 15.60 -8.62
N MET A 354 -14.08 15.70 -8.03
CA MET A 354 -13.05 16.63 -8.51
C MET A 354 -12.60 16.28 -9.93
N GLU A 355 -12.30 15.01 -10.18
CA GLU A 355 -11.84 14.53 -11.49
C GLU A 355 -12.89 14.78 -12.58
N GLU A 356 -14.17 14.55 -12.26
CA GLU A 356 -15.29 14.80 -13.17
C GLU A 356 -15.38 16.27 -13.57
N ASP A 357 -15.24 17.20 -12.62
CA ASP A 357 -15.29 18.64 -12.89
C ASP A 357 -14.09 19.10 -13.74
N LEU A 358 -12.89 18.60 -13.46
CA LEU A 358 -11.69 18.89 -14.26
C LEU A 358 -11.86 18.42 -15.71
N VAL A 359 -12.43 17.23 -15.91
CA VAL A 359 -12.70 16.71 -17.25
C VAL A 359 -13.77 17.55 -17.97
N LYS A 360 -14.86 17.93 -17.28
CA LYS A 360 -15.90 18.80 -17.86
C LYS A 360 -15.34 20.15 -18.27
N ALA A 361 -14.51 20.77 -17.43
CA ALA A 361 -13.88 22.05 -17.73
C ALA A 361 -12.99 21.99 -18.99
N LEU A 362 -12.23 20.90 -19.18
CA LEU A 362 -11.47 20.72 -20.41
C LEU A 362 -12.37 20.50 -21.62
N LYS A 363 -13.45 19.73 -21.46
CA LYS A 363 -14.39 19.45 -22.55
C LYS A 363 -15.08 20.73 -23.05
N GLU A 364 -15.54 21.59 -22.14
CA GLU A 364 -16.07 22.91 -22.48
C GLU A 364 -15.06 23.74 -23.26
N LYS A 365 -13.78 23.69 -22.86
CA LYS A 365 -12.68 24.41 -23.54
C LYS A 365 -12.29 23.85 -24.92
N ILE A 366 -12.66 22.61 -25.22
CA ILE A 366 -12.50 22.01 -26.55
C ILE A 366 -13.64 22.44 -27.47
N GLU A 367 -14.83 22.63 -26.90
CA GLU A 367 -16.06 22.97 -27.62
C GLU A 367 -16.23 24.49 -27.85
N SER A 368 -15.56 25.32 -27.03
CA SER A 368 -15.43 26.77 -27.20
C SER A 368 -14.41 27.16 -28.27
#